data_AF-A0A3P6PZY6-F1
#
_entry.id   AF-A0A3P6PZY6-F1
#
_cell.length_a   1.000
_cell.length_b   1.000
_cell.length_c   1.000
_cell.angle_alpha   90.00
_cell.angle_beta   90.00
_cell.angle_gamma   90.00
#
_symmetry.space_group_name_H-M   'P 1'
#
loop_
_entity.id
_entity.type
_entity.pdbx_description
1 polymer ?
#
loop_
_entity_poly.entity_id
_entity_poly.type
_entity_poly.pdbx_seq_one_letter_code
_entity_poly.pdbx_strand_id
1 'polypeptide(L)'
;MCVKTAIENGEVLHKQKITVINAEHNAVYGKQDGVLVTPKLLFSSVVTHEMVHSFNIGHSYSDRNIKVFPHSRNGEYDDRYDLMSTANALMHPSPYGLSGPGLNGPHLDYLGWLPMDRTVYFGRYPNLPQAKI
;
A
#
# COMPACT_ATOMS: atom_id res chain seq x y z
N MET A 1 -22.77 11.76 -13.29
CA MET A 1 -23.75 12.83 -13.00
C MET A 1 -23.94 12.87 -11.48
N CYS A 2 -23.02 13.53 -10.75
CA CYS A 2 -23.03 13.70 -9.28
C CYS A 2 -22.13 14.89 -8.87
N VAL A 3 -21.02 15.05 -9.59
CA VAL A 3 -19.98 16.07 -9.34
C VAL A 3 -20.51 17.51 -9.47
N LYS A 4 -21.32 17.78 -10.51
CA LYS A 4 -21.86 19.12 -10.77
C LYS A 4 -22.78 19.58 -9.63
N THR A 5 -23.69 18.71 -9.21
CA THR A 5 -24.60 18.95 -8.08
C THR A 5 -23.85 19.11 -6.75
N ALA A 6 -22.79 18.34 -6.52
CA ALA A 6 -21.94 18.52 -5.34
C ALA A 6 -21.27 19.91 -5.32
N ILE A 7 -20.76 20.39 -6.46
CA ILE A 7 -20.20 21.74 -6.59
C ILE A 7 -21.27 22.81 -6.34
N GLU A 8 -22.46 22.65 -6.92
CA GLU A 8 -23.60 23.56 -6.73
C GLU A 8 -24.05 23.62 -5.26
N ASN A 9 -23.91 22.53 -4.51
CA ASN A 9 -24.19 22.46 -3.08
C ASN A 9 -23.03 22.97 -2.18
N GLY A 10 -21.92 23.42 -2.76
CA GLY A 10 -20.77 23.93 -2.02
C GLY A 10 -19.85 22.85 -1.43
N GLU A 11 -19.95 21.60 -1.89
CA GLU A 11 -19.10 20.50 -1.44
C GLU A 11 -17.64 20.68 -1.90
N VAL A 12 -16.70 20.39 -1.00
CA VAL A 12 -15.27 20.43 -1.31
C VAL A 12 -14.86 19.16 -2.06
N LEU A 13 -14.46 19.31 -3.32
CA LEU A 13 -13.95 18.19 -4.11
C LEU A 13 -12.45 18.02 -3.92
N HIS A 14 -12.04 16.89 -3.32
CA HIS A 14 -10.64 16.53 -3.22
C HIS A 14 -10.05 16.17 -4.60
N LYS A 15 -8.79 16.55 -4.82
CA LYS A 15 -8.07 16.28 -6.07
C LYS A 15 -7.83 14.77 -6.26
N GLN A 16 -7.28 14.12 -5.25
CA GLN A 16 -7.08 12.67 -5.23
C GLN A 16 -8.40 11.97 -4.87
N LYS A 17 -8.72 10.90 -5.61
CA LYS A 17 -9.99 10.18 -5.51
C LYS A 17 -9.76 8.68 -5.60
N ILE A 18 -10.73 7.90 -5.14
CA ILE A 18 -10.83 6.47 -5.50
C ILE A 18 -11.73 6.38 -6.73
N THR A 19 -11.14 6.03 -7.86
CA THR A 19 -11.82 5.89 -9.15
C THR A 19 -12.05 4.42 -9.43
N VAL A 20 -13.31 4.03 -9.62
CA VAL A 20 -13.68 2.67 -10.00
C VAL A 20 -13.98 2.64 -11.49
N ILE A 21 -13.25 1.82 -12.24
CA ILE A 21 -13.47 1.62 -13.68
C ILE A 21 -13.96 0.21 -13.97
N ASN A 22 -14.89 0.09 -14.92
CA ASN A 22 -15.36 -1.21 -15.38
C ASN A 22 -14.34 -1.84 -16.35
N ALA A 23 -13.25 -2.36 -15.79
CA ALA A 23 -12.21 -3.13 -16.46
C ALA A 23 -11.90 -4.40 -15.64
N GLU A 24 -11.10 -5.32 -16.17
CA GLU A 24 -10.93 -6.61 -15.49
C GLU A 24 -9.94 -6.58 -14.31
N HIS A 25 -8.66 -6.27 -14.54
CA HIS A 25 -7.62 -6.43 -13.50
C HIS A 25 -6.69 -5.24 -13.44
N ASN A 26 -6.99 -4.23 -12.61
CA ASN A 26 -6.04 -3.19 -12.26
C ASN A 26 -6.37 -2.57 -10.90
N ALA A 27 -5.33 -2.36 -10.10
CA ALA A 27 -5.33 -1.48 -8.95
C ALA A 27 -4.01 -0.71 -9.00
N VAL A 28 -4.06 0.62 -8.88
CA VAL A 28 -2.87 1.46 -8.95
C VAL A 28 -3.08 2.79 -8.22
N TYR A 29 -2.04 3.23 -7.54
CA TYR A 29 -1.90 4.58 -7.00
C TYR A 29 -1.21 5.53 -7.97
N GLY A 30 -1.80 6.71 -8.18
CA GLY A 30 -1.22 7.85 -8.86
C GLY A 30 -1.13 9.06 -7.93
N LYS A 31 0.06 9.69 -7.84
CA LYS A 31 0.29 10.86 -6.98
C LYS A 31 -0.67 12.03 -7.26
N GLN A 32 -1.12 12.20 -8.50
CA GLN A 32 -2.02 13.28 -8.90
C GLN A 32 -3.50 12.93 -8.74
N ASP A 33 -3.86 11.67 -9.02
CA ASP A 33 -5.25 11.25 -9.24
C ASP A 33 -5.82 10.40 -8.10
N GLY A 34 -4.98 9.81 -7.24
CA GLY A 34 -5.37 8.94 -6.15
C GLY A 34 -5.31 7.47 -6.53
N VAL A 35 -6.35 6.70 -6.20
CA VAL A 35 -6.42 5.26 -6.43
C VAL A 35 -7.32 4.96 -7.62
N LEU A 36 -6.86 4.16 -8.56
CA LEU A 36 -7.68 3.55 -9.61
C LEU A 36 -7.84 2.07 -9.28
N VAL A 37 -9.07 1.55 -9.33
CA VAL A 37 -9.35 0.15 -8.99
C VAL A 37 -10.48 -0.42 -9.85
N THR A 38 -10.45 -1.72 -10.12
CA THR A 38 -11.55 -2.45 -10.77
C THR A 38 -12.50 -3.10 -9.75
N PRO A 39 -13.78 -3.33 -10.07
CA PRO A 39 -14.74 -3.95 -9.15
C PRO A 39 -14.26 -5.27 -8.53
N LYS A 40 -13.50 -6.08 -9.28
CA LYS A 40 -12.95 -7.36 -8.81
C LYS A 40 -11.89 -7.19 -7.71
N LEU A 41 -11.20 -6.05 -7.69
CA LEU A 41 -10.15 -5.73 -6.74
C LEU A 41 -10.60 -4.71 -5.68
N LEU A 42 -11.89 -4.36 -5.66
CA LEU A 42 -12.46 -3.43 -4.69
C LEU A 42 -12.74 -4.13 -3.35
N PHE A 43 -11.67 -4.51 -2.65
CA PHE A 43 -11.74 -5.06 -1.30
C PHE A 43 -10.66 -4.47 -0.40
N SER A 44 -10.83 -4.64 0.92
CA SER A 44 -10.09 -3.87 1.92
C SER A 44 -8.57 -3.87 1.73
N SER A 45 -7.93 -5.03 1.51
CA SER A 45 -6.47 -5.11 1.36
C SER A 45 -5.95 -4.33 0.17
N VAL A 46 -6.53 -4.51 -1.02
CA VAL A 46 -6.05 -3.86 -2.25
C VAL A 46 -6.28 -2.35 -2.18
N VAL A 47 -7.47 -1.92 -1.76
CA VAL A 47 -7.73 -0.48 -1.63
C VAL A 47 -6.76 0.15 -0.62
N THR A 48 -6.53 -0.52 0.52
CA THR A 48 -5.59 -0.01 1.53
C THR A 48 -4.16 0.00 1.02
N HIS A 49 -3.72 -1.04 0.30
CA HIS A 49 -2.40 -1.13 -0.34
C HIS A 49 -2.15 0.07 -1.28
N GLU A 50 -3.09 0.34 -2.19
CA GLU A 50 -2.96 1.47 -3.11
C GLU A 50 -3.02 2.83 -2.38
N MET A 51 -3.88 2.98 -1.37
CA MET A 51 -3.94 4.20 -0.59
C MET A 51 -2.63 4.46 0.17
N VAL A 52 -2.00 3.40 0.68
CA VAL A 52 -0.80 3.52 1.52
C VAL A 52 0.46 3.87 0.71
N HIS A 53 0.47 3.63 -0.60
CA HIS A 53 1.48 4.22 -1.49
C HIS A 53 1.52 5.76 -1.42
N SER A 54 0.44 6.42 -1.00
CA SER A 54 0.43 7.89 -0.77
C SER A 54 1.38 8.34 0.34
N PHE A 55 1.78 7.45 1.25
CA PHE A 55 2.77 7.71 2.29
C PHE A 55 4.22 7.49 1.81
N ASN A 56 4.41 7.39 0.49
CA ASN A 56 5.72 7.31 -0.14
C ASN A 56 6.51 6.04 0.26
N ILE A 57 5.80 4.92 0.42
CA ILE A 57 6.36 3.58 0.59
C ILE A 57 6.04 2.69 -0.61
N GLY A 58 6.94 1.78 -0.94
CA GLY A 58 6.84 0.85 -2.07
C GLY A 58 6.32 -0.53 -1.67
N HIS A 59 6.40 -1.49 -2.60
CA HIS A 59 6.19 -2.91 -2.26
C HIS A 59 7.26 -3.38 -1.26
N SER A 60 6.94 -4.39 -0.45
CA SER A 60 7.95 -5.08 0.36
C SER A 60 8.75 -6.08 -0.46
N TYR A 61 10.01 -6.22 -0.08
CA TYR A 61 10.99 -7.10 -0.70
C TYR A 61 11.60 -8.04 0.35
N SER A 62 11.97 -9.24 -0.07
CA SER A 62 12.89 -10.10 0.67
C SER A 62 14.25 -10.17 -0.02
N ASP A 63 15.30 -10.55 0.72
CA ASP A 63 16.64 -10.78 0.16
C ASP A 63 16.75 -12.11 -0.61
N ARG A 64 15.66 -12.88 -0.71
CA ARG A 64 15.67 -14.14 -1.44
C ARG A 64 15.64 -13.86 -2.93
N ASN A 65 16.50 -14.54 -3.68
CA ASN A 65 16.51 -14.46 -5.14
C ASN A 65 15.38 -15.29 -5.77
N ILE A 66 14.13 -14.89 -5.48
CA ILE A 66 12.93 -15.54 -5.99
C ILE A 66 12.04 -14.52 -6.68
N LYS A 67 11.23 -15.00 -7.63
CA LYS A 67 10.25 -14.19 -8.34
C LYS A 67 8.86 -14.75 -8.10
N VAL A 68 8.06 -14.03 -7.30
CA VAL A 68 6.70 -14.45 -6.91
C VAL A 68 5.75 -14.37 -8.11
N PHE A 69 5.84 -13.30 -8.91
CA PHE A 69 5.08 -13.12 -10.15
C PHE A 69 5.99 -12.85 -11.36
N PRO A 70 5.65 -13.27 -12.58
CA PRO A 70 6.47 -13.03 -13.78
C PRO A 70 6.86 -11.56 -13.98
N HIS A 71 5.93 -10.64 -13.68
CA HIS A 71 6.06 -9.19 -13.84
C HIS A 71 6.73 -8.50 -12.65
N SER A 72 6.93 -9.21 -11.53
CA SER A 72 7.53 -8.67 -10.32
C SER A 72 9.06 -8.65 -10.39
N ARG A 73 9.68 -7.81 -9.57
CA ARG A 73 11.13 -7.82 -9.30
C ARG A 73 11.49 -8.99 -8.37
N ASN A 74 12.78 -9.32 -8.29
CA ASN A 74 13.23 -10.37 -7.38
C ASN A 74 12.99 -9.94 -5.92
N GLY A 75 12.45 -10.85 -5.11
CA GLY A 75 12.09 -10.62 -3.71
C GLY A 75 10.77 -9.85 -3.51
N GLU A 76 10.20 -9.26 -4.55
CA GLU A 76 8.97 -8.47 -4.45
C GLU A 76 7.75 -9.38 -4.16
N TYR A 77 6.86 -8.91 -3.27
CA TYR A 77 5.67 -9.64 -2.78
C TYR A 77 5.97 -10.91 -1.96
N ASP A 78 7.21 -11.06 -1.49
CA ASP A 78 7.66 -12.27 -0.82
C ASP A 78 7.50 -12.25 0.71
N ASP A 79 7.00 -11.13 1.27
CA ASP A 79 6.61 -11.02 2.67
C ASP A 79 5.10 -11.24 2.81
N ARG A 80 4.68 -12.48 3.07
CA ARG A 80 3.24 -12.82 3.17
C ARG A 80 2.52 -12.16 4.35
N TYR A 81 3.25 -11.47 5.23
CA TYR A 81 2.73 -10.79 6.42
C TYR A 81 2.76 -9.26 6.30
N ASP A 82 3.04 -8.72 5.11
CA ASP A 82 3.03 -7.27 4.87
C ASP A 82 1.91 -6.82 3.93
N LEU A 83 1.29 -5.70 4.27
CA LEU A 83 0.30 -5.02 3.43
C LEU A 83 0.89 -4.67 2.06
N MET A 84 2.17 -4.29 1.99
CA MET A 84 2.82 -3.96 0.72
C MET A 84 3.23 -5.20 -0.10
N SER A 85 2.84 -6.39 0.35
CA SER A 85 2.83 -7.66 -0.40
C SER A 85 1.42 -8.12 -0.78
N THR A 86 0.40 -7.25 -0.78
CA THR A 86 -1.02 -7.62 -0.96
C THR A 86 -1.28 -8.59 -2.12
N ALA A 87 -0.55 -8.54 -3.24
CA ALA A 87 -0.70 -9.52 -4.33
C ALA A 87 -0.49 -11.00 -3.90
N ASN A 88 0.31 -11.25 -2.85
CA ASN A 88 0.67 -12.59 -2.34
C ASN A 88 0.51 -12.72 -0.80
N ALA A 89 -0.05 -11.71 -0.14
CA ALA A 89 -0.22 -11.70 1.31
C ALA A 89 -1.25 -12.73 1.79
N LEU A 90 -1.10 -13.20 3.04
CA LEU A 90 -2.09 -14.03 3.70
C LEU A 90 -3.32 -13.19 4.04
N MET A 91 -4.50 -13.59 3.55
CA MET A 91 -5.74 -12.87 3.78
C MET A 91 -6.83 -13.77 4.37
N HIS A 92 -7.76 -13.15 5.07
CA HIS A 92 -8.99 -13.78 5.53
C HIS A 92 -10.23 -13.06 4.97
N PRO A 93 -11.38 -13.76 4.85
CA PRO A 93 -12.65 -13.11 4.49
C PRO A 93 -13.10 -12.09 5.54
N SER A 94 -13.72 -11.00 5.09
CA SER A 94 -14.33 -9.96 5.90
C SER A 94 -15.60 -9.41 5.21
N PRO A 95 -16.43 -8.61 5.90
CA PRO A 95 -17.58 -7.94 5.27
C PRO A 95 -17.23 -7.04 4.07
N TYR A 96 -15.96 -6.63 3.94
CA TYR A 96 -15.46 -5.75 2.87
C TYR A 96 -14.56 -6.51 1.86
N GLY A 97 -14.80 -7.80 1.69
CA GLY A 97 -13.99 -8.70 0.86
C GLY A 97 -12.79 -9.27 1.62
N LEU A 98 -11.70 -9.56 0.94
CA LEU A 98 -10.50 -10.08 1.59
C LEU A 98 -9.81 -8.98 2.41
N SER A 99 -9.33 -9.35 3.60
CA SER A 99 -8.57 -8.51 4.51
C SER A 99 -7.25 -9.18 4.85
N GLY A 100 -6.17 -8.44 4.65
CA GLY A 100 -4.78 -8.89 4.76
C GLY A 100 -4.12 -8.33 6.01
N PRO A 101 -2.81 -8.54 6.15
CA PRO A 101 -2.06 -8.01 7.27
C PRO A 101 -1.92 -6.48 7.19
N GLY A 102 -1.45 -5.89 8.29
CA GLY A 102 -0.99 -4.50 8.31
C GLY A 102 0.42 -4.34 7.72
N LEU A 103 1.00 -3.16 7.91
CA LEU A 103 2.38 -2.88 7.53
C LEU A 103 3.37 -3.64 8.41
N ASN A 104 4.45 -4.12 7.81
CA ASN A 104 5.57 -4.74 8.49
C ASN A 104 6.42 -3.71 9.25
N GLY A 105 7.32 -4.22 10.10
CA GLY A 105 8.18 -3.40 10.97
C GLY A 105 8.96 -2.31 10.22
N PRO A 106 9.68 -2.61 9.11
CA PRO A 106 10.41 -1.61 8.34
C PRO A 106 9.54 -0.46 7.81
N HIS A 107 8.35 -0.76 7.27
CA HIS A 107 7.42 0.28 6.83
C HIS A 107 6.88 1.11 8.00
N LEU A 108 6.54 0.48 9.11
CA LEU A 108 6.10 1.19 10.32
C LEU A 108 7.19 2.09 10.89
N ASP A 109 8.46 1.65 10.88
CA ASP A 109 9.61 2.46 11.31
C ASP A 109 9.82 3.67 10.40
N TYR A 110 9.80 3.46 9.07
CA TYR A 110 9.92 4.53 8.08
C TYR A 110 8.86 5.62 8.26
N LEU A 111 7.62 5.22 8.57
CA LEU A 111 6.50 6.15 8.82
C LEU A 111 6.51 6.77 10.23
N GLY A 112 7.38 6.30 11.13
CA GLY A 112 7.37 6.71 12.53
C GLY A 112 6.15 6.23 13.31
N TRP A 113 5.52 5.13 12.86
CA TRP A 113 4.32 4.54 13.47
C TRP A 113 4.65 3.47 14.51
N LEU A 114 5.93 3.10 14.67
CA LEU A 114 6.37 2.31 15.80
C LEU A 114 6.40 3.18 17.08
N PRO A 115 5.84 2.71 18.20
CA PRO A 115 5.97 3.41 19.48
C PRO A 115 7.44 3.54 19.87
N MET A 116 7.94 4.78 20.00
CA MET A 116 9.36 5.04 20.28
C MET A 116 9.84 4.41 21.59
N ASP A 117 8.95 4.24 22.57
CA ASP A 117 9.19 3.57 23.85
C ASP A 117 9.37 2.05 23.72
N ARG A 118 9.09 1.49 22.54
CA ARG A 118 9.23 0.06 22.24
C ARG A 118 10.30 -0.23 21.18
N THR A 119 11.03 0.77 20.72
CA THR A 119 12.08 0.62 19.72
C THR A 119 13.45 0.69 20.39
N VAL A 120 14.28 -0.33 20.16
CA VAL A 120 15.67 -0.37 20.64
C VAL A 120 16.60 -0.43 19.44
N TYR A 121 17.50 0.55 19.33
CA TYR A 121 18.50 0.60 18.28
C TYR A 121 19.81 -0.02 18.78
N PHE A 122 20.29 -1.07 18.10
CA PHE A 122 21.59 -1.69 18.39
C PHE A 122 22.60 -1.29 17.32
N GLY A 123 23.84 -0.95 17.73
CA GLY A 123 24.97 -0.82 16.79
C GLY A 123 24.96 0.42 15.89
N ARG A 124 24.60 1.60 16.40
CA ARG A 124 24.67 2.89 15.67
C ARG A 124 26.14 3.25 15.35
N TYR A 125 26.69 2.69 14.28
CA TYR A 125 28.03 3.06 13.79
C TYR A 125 27.94 4.46 13.15
N PRO A 126 28.75 5.44 13.60
CA PRO A 126 28.60 6.84 13.19
C PRO A 126 28.90 7.14 11.71
N ASN A 127 29.42 6.19 10.93
CA ASN A 127 30.01 6.46 9.62
C ASN A 127 29.51 5.56 8.46
N LEU A 128 28.38 4.87 8.60
CA LEU A 128 27.77 4.18 7.46
C LEU A 128 26.69 5.05 6.82
N PRO A 129 26.65 5.18 5.48
CA PRO A 129 25.55 5.84 4.80
C PRO A 129 24.24 5.20 5.26
N GLN A 130 23.31 6.01 5.74
CA GLN A 130 21.94 5.56 5.95
C GLN A 130 21.43 5.05 4.60
N ALA A 131 21.09 3.77 4.52
CA ALA A 131 20.30 3.27 3.42
C ALA A 131 18.99 4.08 3.44
N LYS A 132 18.84 4.98 2.47
CA LYS A 132 17.52 5.46 2.08
C LYS A 132 16.81 4.23 1.52
N ILE A 133 15.87 3.71 2.29
CA ILE A 133 14.86 2.79 1.80
C ILE A 133 14.10 3.52 0.69
#